data_AF-A0A843HEZ4-F1
#
_entry.id   AF-A0A843HEZ4-F1
#
_cell.length_a   1.000
_cell.length_b   1.000
_cell.length_c   1.000
_cell.angle_alpha   90.00
_cell.angle_beta   90.00
_cell.angle_gamma   90.00
#
_symmetry.space_group_name_H-M   'P 1'
#
loop_
_entity.id
_entity.type
_entity.pdbx_description
1 polymer ?
#
loop_
_entity_poly.entity_id
_entity_poly.type
_entity_poly.pdbx_seq_one_letter_code
_entity_poly.pdbx_strand_id
1 'polypeptide(L)' 'MKYIDINGKMIRKDPKYYLQDVLDFPEYDGSYEKMEQFLESIGEECEIRFINTKCIVPALLEVFLSVGEKSDYITVIIDD' A
#
# COMPACT_ATOMS: atom_id res chain seq x y z
N MET A 1 8.15 1.05 -14.41
CA MET A 1 7.64 1.92 -13.34
C MET A 1 6.13 1.74 -13.24
N LYS A 2 5.69 1.06 -12.17
CA LYS A 2 4.27 0.83 -11.84
C LYS A 2 3.75 2.02 -11.03
N TYR A 3 2.51 2.42 -11.27
CA TYR A 3 1.84 3.49 -10.51
C TYR A 3 0.59 2.91 -9.86
N ILE A 4 0.44 3.13 -8.55
CA ILE A 4 -0.63 2.55 -7.75
C ILE A 4 -1.30 3.66 -6.95
N ASP A 5 -2.57 3.93 -7.22
CA ASP A 5 -3.38 4.87 -6.45
C ASP A 5 -4.22 4.12 -5.41
N ILE A 6 -3.95 4.40 -4.12
CA ILE A 6 -4.66 3.84 -2.98
C ILE A 6 -5.60 4.89 -2.39
N ASN A 7 -6.91 4.64 -2.48
CA ASN A 7 -7.95 5.51 -1.96
C ASN A 7 -8.43 5.05 -0.58
N GLY A 8 -8.16 5.88 0.45
CA GLY A 8 -8.58 5.59 1.81
C GLY A 8 -10.09 5.42 2.01
N LYS A 9 -10.92 6.07 1.18
CA LYS A 9 -12.38 5.86 1.22
C LYS A 9 -12.78 4.46 0.78
N MET A 10 -12.00 3.83 -0.10
CA MET A 10 -12.21 2.45 -0.55
C MET A 10 -11.72 1.46 0.50
N ILE A 11 -10.56 1.73 1.11
CA ILE A 11 -10.05 0.97 2.26
C ILE A 11 -11.09 0.90 3.39
N ARG A 12 -11.75 2.02 3.73
CA ARG A 12 -12.76 2.04 4.79
C ARG A 12 -13.97 1.14 4.48
N LYS A 13 -14.33 0.96 3.22
CA LYS A 13 -15.48 0.14 2.81
C LYS A 13 -15.14 -1.34 2.80
N ASP A 14 -14.00 -1.68 2.20
CA ASP A 14 -13.57 -3.06 2.03
C ASP A 14 -12.05 -3.15 1.89
N PRO A 15 -11.30 -3.12 3.00
CA PRO A 15 -9.85 -2.96 2.98
C PRO A 15 -9.15 -4.16 2.34
N LYS A 16 -9.65 -5.36 2.60
CA LYS A 16 -9.01 -6.60 2.16
C LYS A 16 -9.08 -6.72 0.64
N TYR A 17 -10.29 -6.78 0.08
CA TYR A 17 -10.45 -7.01 -1.35
C TYR A 17 -9.91 -5.84 -2.18
N TYR A 18 -10.08 -4.60 -1.69
CA TYR A 18 -9.52 -3.44 -2.38
C TYR A 18 -8.00 -3.48 -2.49
N LEU A 19 -7.30 -3.85 -1.42
CA LEU A 19 -5.83 -3.96 -1.45
C LEU A 19 -5.36 -5.15 -2.27
N GLN A 20 -6.10 -6.29 -2.24
CA GLN A 20 -5.82 -7.43 -3.13
C GLN A 20 -5.85 -7.00 -4.60
N ASP A 21 -6.90 -6.28 -5.00
CA ASP A 21 -7.09 -5.85 -6.38
C ASP A 21 -6.07 -4.78 -6.81
N VAL A 22 -5.86 -3.75 -5.99
CA VAL A 22 -5.01 -2.60 -6.34
C VAL A 22 -3.52 -2.97 -6.37
N LEU A 23 -3.08 -3.86 -5.49
CA LEU A 23 -1.68 -4.28 -5.43
C LEU A 23 -1.39 -5.49 -6.33
N ASP A 24 -2.42 -6.13 -6.89
CA ASP A 24 -2.30 -7.45 -7.52
C ASP A 24 -1.74 -8.49 -6.52
N PHE A 25 -2.31 -8.49 -5.30
CA PHE A 25 -1.87 -9.34 -4.19
C PHE A 25 -3.04 -10.20 -3.66
N PRO A 26 -3.47 -11.24 -4.40
CA PRO A 26 -4.68 -12.03 -4.07
C PRO A 26 -4.58 -12.81 -2.75
N GLU A 27 -3.36 -13.04 -2.24
CA GLU A 27 -3.13 -13.77 -0.99
C GLU A 27 -3.22 -12.89 0.26
N TYR A 28 -3.44 -11.58 0.12
CA TYR A 28 -3.57 -10.69 1.26
C TYR A 28 -4.74 -11.10 2.16
N ASP A 29 -4.46 -11.39 3.42
CA ASP A 29 -5.45 -11.81 4.42
C ASP A 29 -5.80 -10.73 5.44
N GLY A 30 -5.20 -9.54 5.32
CA GLY A 30 -5.30 -8.46 6.31
C GLY A 30 -4.03 -8.27 7.14
N SER A 31 -3.06 -9.19 7.07
CA SER A 31 -1.82 -9.10 7.86
C SER A 31 -0.88 -7.99 7.36
N TYR A 32 -0.52 -7.08 8.25
CA TYR A 32 0.46 -6.03 7.98
C TYR A 32 1.86 -6.60 7.73
N GLU A 33 2.25 -7.68 8.42
CA GLU A 33 3.55 -8.33 8.20
C GLU A 33 3.64 -8.93 6.78
N LYS A 34 2.56 -9.56 6.30
CA LYS A 34 2.52 -10.07 4.92
C LYS A 34 2.51 -8.96 3.89
N MET A 35 1.86 -7.83 4.21
CA MET A 35 1.89 -6.64 3.36
C MET A 35 3.31 -6.09 3.24
N GLU A 36 4.02 -5.95 4.37
CA GLU A 36 5.42 -5.50 4.38
C GLU A 36 6.30 -6.44 3.53
N GLN A 37 6.22 -7.75 3.76
CA GLN A 37 6.96 -8.75 2.99
C GLN A 37 6.65 -8.71 1.50
N PHE A 38 5.37 -8.53 1.13
CA PHE A 38 4.96 -8.41 -0.26
C PHE A 38 5.58 -7.17 -0.90
N LEU A 39 5.49 -6.01 -0.24
CA LEU A 39 6.05 -4.77 -0.77
C LEU A 39 7.59 -4.86 -0.87
N GLU A 40 8.27 -5.42 0.12
CA GLU A 40 9.72 -5.65 0.07
C GLU A 40 10.14 -6.61 -1.06
N SER A 41 9.24 -7.50 -1.51
CA SER A 41 9.51 -8.41 -2.62
C SER A 41 9.40 -7.77 -4.01
N ILE A 42 8.86 -6.53 -4.10
CA ILE A 42 8.73 -5.81 -5.36
C ILE A 42 10.13 -5.42 -5.86
N GLY A 43 10.58 -6.09 -6.91
CA GLY A 43 11.89 -5.87 -7.55
C GLY A 43 11.87 -4.89 -8.73
N GLU A 44 10.84 -4.06 -8.84
CA GLU A 44 10.71 -3.05 -9.90
C GLU A 44 10.24 -1.71 -9.35
N GLU A 45 10.61 -0.61 -10.00
CA GLU A 45 10.21 0.73 -9.57
C GLU A 45 8.69 0.87 -9.51
N CYS A 46 8.17 1.24 -8.35
CA CYS A 46 6.75 1.39 -8.04
C CYS A 46 6.51 2.68 -7.26
N GLU A 47 5.62 3.52 -7.77
CA GLU A 47 5.11 4.69 -7.07
C GLU A 47 3.73 4.38 -6.50
N ILE A 48 3.58 4.47 -5.18
CA ILE A 48 2.32 4.24 -4.46
C ILE A 48 1.83 5.58 -3.93
N ARG A 49 0.71 6.05 -4.45
CA ARG A 49 0.08 7.31 -4.04
C ARG A 49 -1.13 7.05 -3.17
N PHE A 50 -1.16 7.65 -2.00
CA PHE A 50 -2.29 7.60 -1.09
C PHE A 50 -3.16 8.85 -1.22
N ILE A 51 -4.46 8.65 -1.46
CA ILE A 51 -5.47 9.71 -1.47
C ILE A 51 -6.51 9.50 -0.37
N ASN A 52 -7.04 10.58 0.21
CA ASN A 52 -7.99 10.54 1.33
C ASN A 52 -7.45 9.74 2.55
N THR A 53 -6.21 10.02 2.96
CA THR A 53 -5.52 9.27 4.04
C THR A 53 -6.23 9.35 5.39
N LYS A 54 -7.04 10.39 5.62
CA LYS A 54 -7.91 10.52 6.80
C LYS A 54 -8.84 9.31 7.04
N CYS A 55 -9.11 8.52 6.00
CA CYS A 55 -9.95 7.32 6.08
C CYS A 55 -9.16 6.02 6.33
N ILE A 56 -7.83 6.10 6.38
CA ILE A 56 -6.91 4.97 6.52
C ILE A 56 -6.50 4.83 7.98
N VAL A 57 -6.36 3.60 8.44
CA VAL A 57 -5.80 3.32 9.77
C VAL A 57 -4.31 3.71 9.75
N PRO A 58 -3.81 4.53 10.69
CA PRO A 58 -2.42 4.97 10.70
C PRO A 58 -1.40 3.83 10.58
N ALA A 59 -1.63 2.73 11.29
CA ALA A 59 -0.77 1.55 11.26
C ALA A 59 -0.61 0.94 9.86
N LEU A 60 -1.66 0.97 9.01
CA LEU A 60 -1.54 0.51 7.63
C LEU A 60 -0.65 1.46 6.83
N LEU A 61 -0.84 2.78 6.97
CA LEU A 61 -0.04 3.77 6.27
C LEU A 61 1.44 3.70 6.67
N GLU A 62 1.73 3.48 7.95
CA GLU A 62 3.09 3.30 8.48
C GLU A 62 3.82 2.13 7.83
N VAL A 63 3.13 1.02 7.51
CA VAL A 63 3.74 -0.11 6.79
C VAL A 63 4.27 0.32 5.42
N PHE A 64 3.45 1.02 4.63
CA PHE A 64 3.87 1.47 3.30
C PHE A 64 5.01 2.49 3.39
N LEU A 65 4.90 3.46 4.28
CA LEU A 65 5.95 4.46 4.48
C LEU A 65 7.27 3.81 4.91
N SER A 66 7.21 2.87 5.85
CA SER A 66 8.41 2.15 6.31
C SER A 66 9.08 1.39 5.17
N VAL A 67 8.31 0.72 4.31
CA VAL A 67 8.89 0.04 3.14
C VAL A 67 9.44 1.03 2.12
N GLY A 68 8.75 2.14 1.86
CA GLY A 68 9.22 3.19 0.95
C GLY A 68 10.51 3.86 1.42
N GLU A 69 10.79 3.89 2.72
CA GLU A 69 12.07 4.37 3.27
C GLU A 69 13.20 3.33 3.14
N LYS A 70 12.87 2.04 3.13
CA LYS A 70 13.83 0.92 3.07
C LYS A 70 14.16 0.48 1.64
N SER A 71 13.21 0.61 0.72
CA SER A 71 13.30 0.06 -0.64
C SER A 71 13.65 1.14 -1.64
N ASP A 72 14.72 0.93 -2.42
CA ASP A 72 15.08 1.81 -3.54
C ASP A 72 14.06 1.75 -4.70
N TYR A 73 13.17 0.75 -4.69
CA TYR A 73 12.19 0.53 -5.74
C TYR A 73 10.82 1.14 -5.41
N ILE A 74 10.50 1.39 -4.14
CA ILE A 74 9.17 1.85 -3.75
C ILE A 74 9.23 3.31 -3.33
N THR A 75 8.49 4.15 -4.04
CA THR A 75 8.24 5.53 -3.64
C THR A 75 6.81 5.66 -3.12
N VAL A 76 6.64 6.17 -1.91
CA VAL A 76 5.31 6.42 -1.32
C VAL A 76 5.02 7.91 -1.27
N ILE A 77 3.89 8.32 -1.84
CA ILE A 77 3.43 9.72 -1.89
C ILE A 77 2.09 9.83 -1.17
N ILE A 78 1.93 10.87 -0.35
CA ILE A 78 0.64 11.21 0.27
C ILE A 78 0.08 12.46 -0.43
N ASP A 79 -1.11 12.32 -1.01
CA ASP A 79 -1.83 13.35 -1.76
C ASP A 79 -3.24 13.48 -1.12
N ASP A 80 -3.34 14.24 -0.01
CA ASP A 80 -4.56 14.39 0.81
C ASP A 80 -5.19 15.78 0.73
#